data_AF-A0A961AEE4-F1
#
_entry.id   AF-A0A961AEE4-F1
#
_cell.length_a   1.000
_cell.length_b   1.000
_cell.length_c   1.000
_cell.angle_alpha   90.00
_cell.angle_beta   90.00
_cell.angle_gamma   90.00
#
_symmetry.space_group_name_H-M   'P 1'
#
loop_
_entity.id
_entity.type
_entity.pdbx_description
1 polymer ?
#
loop_
_entity_poly.entity_id
_entity_poly.type
_entity_poly.pdbx_seq_one_letter_code
_entity_poly.pdbx_strand_id
1 'polypeptide(L)'
;PEHDLKASSPKLGQVLEKRVDPRYVLSDHLWKYLQDYRDRHRKAGNGFGFGLTPRTGVARTLSARYYKDGSEILVPVRGKNPRRLTPRECARLMGFPDSFTIPVSDTQAYRQFGNSVVVPLVRFIAGAVLEALGDDGRIPVKKRGSKPMLPQKGIIESPVQTTMPGLRLKRNQGKQKVKRSNRKVG
;
A
#
# COMPACT_ATOMS: atom_id res chain seq x y z
N PRO A 1 -5.39 0.24 30.35
CA PRO A 1 -6.63 0.48 29.57
C PRO A 1 -7.15 -0.83 28.99
N GLU A 2 -8.28 -1.32 29.51
CA GLU A 2 -8.98 -2.49 28.96
C GLU A 2 -9.24 -2.28 27.46
N HIS A 3 -8.46 -2.97 26.63
CA HIS A 3 -8.75 -3.07 25.21
C HIS A 3 -9.84 -4.12 25.05
N ASP A 4 -11.07 -3.64 25.20
CA ASP A 4 -12.28 -4.45 25.15
C ASP A 4 -12.47 -5.01 23.73
N LEU A 5 -11.94 -6.21 23.49
CA LEU A 5 -12.15 -7.00 22.27
C LEU A 5 -13.62 -7.49 22.15
N LYS A 6 -14.48 -7.16 23.14
CA LYS A 6 -15.92 -7.45 23.19
C LYS A 6 -16.79 -6.48 22.36
N ALA A 7 -16.22 -5.62 21.53
CA ALA A 7 -17.01 -4.87 20.56
C ALA A 7 -17.41 -5.78 19.38
N SER A 8 -18.72 -5.91 19.13
CA SER A 8 -19.31 -6.53 17.93
C SER A 8 -18.41 -6.34 16.70
N SER A 9 -18.10 -7.43 15.99
CA SER A 9 -17.21 -7.38 14.81
C SER A 9 -17.58 -6.20 13.90
N PRO A 10 -16.65 -5.27 13.62
CA PRO A 10 -16.97 -4.05 12.89
C PRO A 10 -17.54 -4.42 11.52
N LYS A 11 -18.70 -3.83 11.21
CA LYS A 11 -19.40 -4.05 9.94
C LYS A 11 -18.93 -3.03 8.92
N LEU A 12 -18.91 -3.40 7.65
CA LEU A 12 -18.47 -2.49 6.58
C LEU A 12 -19.24 -1.16 6.63
N GLY A 13 -20.53 -1.19 6.91
CA GLY A 13 -21.39 -0.01 6.99
C GLY A 13 -20.91 1.08 7.96
N GLN A 14 -20.10 0.74 8.97
CA GLN A 14 -19.54 1.69 9.94
C GLN A 14 -18.42 2.56 9.36
N VAL A 15 -17.71 2.08 8.34
CA VAL A 15 -16.62 2.82 7.69
C VAL A 15 -17.06 3.61 6.46
N LEU A 16 -18.28 3.35 5.97
CA LEU A 16 -18.80 3.97 4.76
C LEU A 16 -19.24 5.43 4.95
N GLU A 17 -18.93 6.26 3.97
CA GLU A 17 -19.38 7.65 3.91
C GLU A 17 -20.88 7.75 3.60
N LYS A 18 -21.52 8.77 4.18
CA LYS A 18 -22.95 9.05 3.94
C LYS A 18 -23.20 9.56 2.51
N ARG A 19 -22.28 10.37 1.99
CA ARG A 19 -22.34 10.97 0.66
C ARG A 19 -21.04 10.65 -0.06
N VAL A 20 -21.14 10.01 -1.22
CA VAL A 20 -19.99 9.56 -2.02
C VAL A 20 -20.13 10.11 -3.43
N ASP A 21 -19.02 10.58 -3.97
CA ASP A 21 -18.95 11.09 -5.34
C ASP A 21 -19.33 9.98 -6.36
N PRO A 22 -20.19 10.26 -7.35
CA PRO A 22 -20.55 9.30 -8.39
C PRO A 22 -19.37 8.68 -9.14
N ARG A 23 -18.20 9.33 -9.19
CA ARG A 23 -16.97 8.79 -9.81
C ARG A 23 -16.50 7.45 -9.24
N TYR A 24 -16.95 7.10 -8.03
CA TYR A 24 -16.64 5.82 -7.40
C TYR A 24 -17.58 4.68 -7.83
N VAL A 25 -18.73 5.02 -8.42
CA VAL A 25 -19.65 4.04 -9.03
C VAL A 25 -18.98 3.44 -10.27
N LEU A 26 -19.04 2.12 -10.42
CA LEU A 26 -18.44 1.46 -11.58
C LEU A 26 -19.18 1.85 -12.87
N SER A 27 -18.40 2.08 -13.93
CA SER A 27 -18.96 2.22 -15.28
C SER A 27 -19.61 0.92 -15.74
N ASP A 28 -20.58 1.02 -16.65
CA ASP A 28 -21.29 -0.15 -17.19
C ASP A 28 -20.32 -1.15 -17.83
N HIS A 29 -19.33 -0.65 -18.57
CA HIS A 29 -18.31 -1.48 -19.20
C HIS A 29 -17.49 -2.26 -18.16
N LEU A 30 -17.00 -1.60 -17.11
CA LEU A 30 -16.22 -2.27 -16.07
C LEU A 30 -17.08 -3.25 -15.27
N TRP A 31 -18.32 -2.88 -14.95
CA TRP A 31 -19.23 -3.76 -14.24
C TRP A 31 -19.57 -5.01 -15.06
N LYS A 32 -19.84 -4.84 -16.35
CA LYS A 32 -20.03 -5.96 -17.28
C LYS A 32 -18.80 -6.86 -17.34
N TYR A 33 -17.61 -6.28 -17.49
CA TYR A 33 -16.35 -7.02 -17.50
C TYR A 33 -16.17 -7.89 -16.25
N LEU A 34 -16.44 -7.35 -15.06
CA LEU A 34 -16.32 -8.10 -13.79
C LEU A 34 -17.32 -9.25 -13.69
N GLN A 35 -18.54 -9.07 -14.19
CA GLN A 35 -19.56 -10.12 -14.27
C GLN A 35 -19.12 -11.24 -15.23
N ASP A 36 -18.73 -10.89 -16.45
CA ASP A 36 -18.26 -11.85 -17.45
C ASP A 36 -17.00 -12.60 -16.97
N TYR A 37 -16.10 -11.92 -16.24
CA TYR A 37 -14.91 -12.53 -15.64
C TYR A 37 -15.27 -13.56 -14.57
N ARG A 38 -16.16 -13.22 -13.62
CA ARG A 38 -16.64 -14.16 -12.60
C ARG A 38 -17.31 -15.38 -13.23
N ASP A 39 -18.12 -15.18 -14.27
CA ASP A 39 -18.84 -16.27 -14.94
C ASP A 39 -17.90 -17.24 -15.66
N ARG A 40 -16.88 -16.73 -16.34
CA ARG A 40 -15.85 -17.58 -16.97
C ARG A 40 -15.08 -18.41 -15.94
N HIS A 41 -14.66 -17.79 -14.84
CA HIS A 41 -13.92 -18.51 -13.80
C HIS A 41 -14.77 -19.54 -13.06
N ARG A 42 -16.04 -19.22 -12.79
CA ARG A 42 -17.01 -20.17 -12.22
C ARG A 42 -17.24 -21.38 -13.14
N LYS A 43 -17.39 -21.16 -14.45
CA LYS A 43 -17.53 -22.25 -15.44
C LYS A 43 -16.29 -23.15 -15.49
N ALA A 44 -15.11 -22.59 -15.26
CA ALA A 44 -13.85 -23.33 -15.18
C ALA A 44 -13.61 -23.99 -13.80
N GLY A 45 -14.59 -23.98 -12.88
CA GLY A 45 -14.46 -24.57 -11.55
C GLY A 45 -13.62 -23.77 -10.54
N ASN A 46 -13.32 -22.51 -10.84
CA ASN A 46 -12.50 -21.64 -9.99
C ASN A 46 -13.33 -20.64 -9.17
N GLY A 47 -12.80 -20.19 -8.04
CA GLY A 47 -13.43 -19.22 -7.12
C GLY A 47 -13.08 -17.74 -7.35
N PHE A 48 -12.60 -17.36 -8.55
CA PHE A 48 -12.21 -15.97 -8.85
C PHE A 48 -13.40 -15.08 -9.24
N GLY A 49 -13.29 -13.78 -8.96
CA GLY A 49 -14.31 -12.79 -9.29
C GLY A 49 -14.27 -11.58 -8.36
N PHE A 50 -15.37 -10.82 -8.33
CA PHE A 50 -15.54 -9.68 -7.45
C PHE A 50 -16.28 -10.05 -6.15
N GLY A 51 -16.07 -9.27 -5.09
CA GLY A 51 -16.80 -9.35 -3.82
C GLY A 51 -17.82 -8.23 -3.71
N LEU A 52 -19.12 -8.55 -3.71
CA LEU A 52 -20.16 -7.62 -3.29
C LEU A 52 -20.30 -7.69 -1.77
N THR A 53 -20.04 -6.58 -1.10
CA THR A 53 -20.07 -6.50 0.36
C THR A 53 -21.22 -5.59 0.81
N PRO A 54 -22.32 -6.15 1.36
CA PRO A 54 -23.40 -5.33 1.90
C PRO A 54 -22.94 -4.57 3.14
N ARG A 55 -23.67 -3.51 3.51
CA ARG A 55 -23.36 -2.67 4.69
C ARG A 55 -23.28 -3.47 5.99
N THR A 56 -24.04 -4.56 6.10
CA THR A 56 -24.08 -5.46 7.27
C THR A 56 -23.00 -6.54 7.23
N GLY A 57 -22.26 -6.64 6.12
CA GLY A 57 -21.23 -7.65 5.89
C GLY A 57 -19.86 -7.26 6.43
N VAL A 58 -18.92 -8.19 6.30
CA VAL A 58 -17.49 -8.01 6.53
C VAL A 58 -16.80 -7.94 5.18
N ALA A 59 -15.88 -6.99 5.03
CA ALA A 59 -15.11 -6.84 3.80
C ALA A 59 -14.08 -7.96 3.63
N ARG A 60 -13.76 -8.29 2.37
CA ARG A 60 -12.55 -9.05 2.05
C ARG A 60 -11.31 -8.18 2.32
N THR A 61 -10.13 -8.79 2.28
CA THR A 61 -8.86 -8.06 2.44
C THR A 61 -8.71 -6.97 1.39
N LEU A 62 -8.45 -5.74 1.84
CA LEU A 62 -8.04 -4.63 0.98
C LEU A 62 -6.62 -4.91 0.49
N SER A 63 -6.48 -5.34 -0.76
CA SER A 63 -5.18 -5.74 -1.30
C SER A 63 -4.41 -4.55 -1.89
N ALA A 64 -3.10 -4.70 -2.07
CA ALA A 64 -2.28 -3.78 -2.86
C ALA A 64 -2.74 -3.64 -4.32
N ARG A 65 -3.53 -4.57 -4.85
CA ARG A 65 -4.09 -4.56 -6.21
C ARG A 65 -5.34 -3.68 -6.33
N TYR A 66 -5.99 -3.35 -5.21
CA TYR A 66 -7.29 -2.68 -5.17
C TYR A 66 -7.38 -1.42 -6.06
N TYR A 67 -6.27 -0.72 -6.27
CA TYR A 67 -6.19 0.45 -7.15
C TYR A 67 -6.60 0.19 -8.61
N LYS A 68 -6.57 -1.06 -9.09
CA LYS A 68 -6.89 -1.42 -10.47
C LYS A 68 -8.40 -1.31 -10.74
N ASP A 69 -9.15 -2.23 -10.17
CA ASP A 69 -10.59 -2.43 -10.43
C ASP A 69 -11.43 -2.38 -9.14
N GLY A 70 -10.79 -2.46 -7.96
CA GLY A 70 -11.45 -2.51 -6.66
C GLY A 70 -12.35 -3.74 -6.46
N SER A 71 -12.14 -4.79 -7.27
CA SER A 71 -13.05 -5.93 -7.37
C SER A 71 -13.20 -6.72 -6.07
N GLU A 72 -12.23 -6.67 -5.16
CA GLU A 72 -12.28 -7.42 -3.91
C GLU A 72 -13.40 -6.94 -2.96
N ILE A 73 -13.70 -5.63 -2.99
CA ILE A 73 -14.66 -4.98 -2.09
C ILE A 73 -15.47 -3.95 -2.88
N LEU A 74 -16.67 -4.36 -3.30
CA LEU A 74 -17.64 -3.53 -3.98
C LEU A 74 -18.88 -3.33 -3.11
N VAL A 75 -19.29 -2.07 -2.94
CA VAL A 75 -20.46 -1.70 -2.15
C VAL A 75 -21.70 -1.66 -3.06
N PRO A 76 -22.75 -2.46 -2.78
CA PRO A 76 -24.00 -2.38 -3.53
C PRO A 76 -24.66 -1.01 -3.39
N VAL A 77 -25.17 -0.48 -4.51
CA VAL A 77 -25.93 0.79 -4.56
C VAL A 77 -27.30 0.50 -5.16
N ARG A 78 -28.38 1.01 -4.57
CA ARG A 78 -29.74 0.77 -5.07
C ARG A 78 -29.94 1.47 -6.41
N GLY A 79 -30.39 0.71 -7.41
CA GLY A 79 -30.73 1.24 -8.75
C GLY A 79 -29.53 1.70 -9.58
N LYS A 80 -28.29 1.36 -9.19
CA LYS A 80 -27.05 1.70 -9.90
C LYS A 80 -26.08 0.53 -9.83
N ASN A 81 -25.03 0.60 -10.65
CA ASN A 81 -23.89 -0.31 -10.50
C ASN A 81 -23.28 -0.19 -9.09
N PRO A 82 -22.66 -1.27 -8.59
CA PRO A 82 -21.92 -1.18 -7.34
C PRO A 82 -20.75 -0.18 -7.46
N ARG A 83 -20.27 0.29 -6.33
CA ARG A 83 -19.16 1.26 -6.26
C ARG A 83 -17.95 0.70 -5.55
N ARG A 84 -16.79 1.28 -5.81
CA ARG A 84 -15.58 1.08 -5.01
C ARG A 84 -15.67 1.86 -3.70
N LEU A 85 -14.80 1.50 -2.76
CA LEU A 85 -14.53 2.31 -1.57
C LEU A 85 -13.82 3.60 -1.97
N THR A 86 -14.07 4.69 -1.24
CA THR A 86 -13.26 5.90 -1.36
C THR A 86 -11.94 5.75 -0.60
N PRO A 87 -10.90 6.56 -0.88
CA PRO A 87 -9.67 6.57 -0.08
C PRO A 87 -9.93 6.80 1.41
N ARG A 88 -10.93 7.63 1.76
CA ARG A 88 -11.33 7.86 3.15
C ARG A 88 -11.94 6.61 3.79
N GLU A 89 -12.81 5.90 3.07
CA GLU A 89 -13.39 4.63 3.54
C GLU A 89 -12.31 3.55 3.69
N CYS A 90 -11.31 3.49 2.79
CA CYS A 90 -10.13 2.63 2.95
C CYS A 90 -9.31 2.97 4.20
N ALA A 91 -9.09 4.26 4.48
CA ALA A 91 -8.38 4.70 5.67
C ALA A 91 -9.12 4.24 6.95
N ARG A 92 -10.43 4.45 7.01
CA ARG A 92 -11.27 3.97 8.13
C ARG A 92 -11.26 2.46 8.26
N LEU A 93 -11.32 1.73 7.14
CA LEU A 93 -11.26 0.26 7.13
C LEU A 93 -9.95 -0.25 7.74
N MET A 94 -8.83 0.43 7.47
CA MET A 94 -7.52 0.12 8.06
C MET A 94 -7.35 0.69 9.49
N GLY A 95 -8.35 1.41 10.01
CA GLY A 95 -8.37 1.97 11.37
C GLY A 95 -7.62 3.29 11.54
N PHE A 96 -7.34 4.01 10.45
CA PHE A 96 -6.83 5.38 10.53
C PHE A 96 -7.92 6.34 11.02
N PRO A 97 -7.55 7.38 11.79
CA PRO A 97 -8.52 8.37 12.27
C PRO A 97 -9.09 9.19 11.11
N ASP A 98 -10.29 9.75 11.32
CA ASP A 98 -10.96 10.61 10.33
C ASP A 98 -10.16 11.88 10.00
N SER A 99 -9.31 12.34 10.93
CA SER A 99 -8.39 13.46 10.74
C SER A 99 -7.16 13.13 9.88
N PHE A 100 -6.94 11.86 9.51
CA PHE A 100 -5.80 11.45 8.70
C PHE A 100 -5.84 12.15 7.32
N THR A 101 -4.83 12.91 6.96
CA THR A 101 -4.80 13.63 5.67
C THR A 101 -4.33 12.70 4.55
N ILE A 102 -5.00 12.73 3.40
CA ILE A 102 -4.64 11.93 2.21
C ILE A 102 -4.18 12.91 1.11
N PRO A 103 -2.88 13.27 1.05
CA PRO A 103 -2.38 14.30 0.12
C PRO A 103 -2.02 13.74 -1.26
N VAL A 104 -2.40 12.49 -1.56
CA VAL A 104 -2.01 11.77 -2.77
C VAL A 104 -3.23 11.45 -3.62
N SER A 105 -2.98 11.05 -4.88
CA SER A 105 -4.07 10.59 -5.77
C SER A 105 -4.75 9.34 -5.23
N ASP A 106 -6.02 9.13 -5.59
CA ASP A 106 -6.80 7.93 -5.22
C ASP A 106 -6.03 6.63 -5.51
N THR A 107 -5.41 6.53 -6.69
CA THR A 107 -4.61 5.36 -7.10
C THR A 107 -3.47 5.08 -6.13
N GLN A 108 -2.74 6.12 -5.71
CA GLN A 108 -1.65 5.99 -4.74
C GLN A 108 -2.19 5.66 -3.35
N ALA A 109 -3.28 6.30 -2.93
CA ALA A 109 -3.92 6.04 -1.66
C ALA A 109 -4.36 4.57 -1.53
N TYR A 110 -5.00 4.01 -2.56
CA TYR A 110 -5.37 2.59 -2.56
C TYR A 110 -4.16 1.66 -2.41
N ARG A 111 -3.04 1.97 -3.08
CA ARG A 111 -1.80 1.20 -2.93
C ARG A 111 -1.21 1.33 -1.53
N GLN A 112 -1.24 2.52 -0.93
CA GLN A 112 -0.71 2.74 0.41
C GLN A 112 -1.55 1.99 1.45
N PHE A 113 -2.88 2.12 1.40
CA PHE A 113 -3.76 1.43 2.34
C PHE A 113 -3.77 -0.08 2.14
N GLY A 114 -3.72 -0.57 0.89
CA GLY A 114 -3.66 -2.01 0.60
C GLY A 114 -2.33 -2.69 0.93
N ASN A 115 -1.25 -1.91 1.16
CA ASN A 115 0.03 -2.39 1.70
C ASN A 115 0.21 -2.05 3.19
N SER A 116 -0.78 -1.39 3.80
CA SER A 116 -0.69 -0.96 5.18
C SER A 116 -1.05 -2.10 6.13
N VAL A 117 -0.73 -1.89 7.40
CA VAL A 117 -1.12 -2.73 8.52
C VAL A 117 -2.34 -2.11 9.22
N VAL A 118 -3.16 -2.94 9.85
CA VAL A 118 -4.37 -2.47 10.56
C VAL A 118 -3.95 -1.73 11.83
N VAL A 119 -4.27 -0.43 11.92
CA VAL A 119 -3.76 0.48 12.95
C VAL A 119 -4.11 0.02 14.38
N PRO A 120 -5.36 -0.37 14.71
CA PRO A 120 -5.69 -0.90 16.03
C PRO A 120 -4.86 -2.12 16.44
N LEU A 121 -4.56 -3.02 15.49
CA LEU A 121 -3.76 -4.22 15.75
C LEU A 121 -2.32 -3.85 16.10
N VAL A 122 -1.72 -2.92 15.35
CA VAL A 122 -0.36 -2.45 15.65
C VAL A 122 -0.30 -1.77 17.01
N ARG A 123 -1.32 -0.98 17.37
CA ARG A 123 -1.40 -0.35 18.70
C ARG A 123 -1.45 -1.38 19.82
N PHE A 124 -2.21 -2.45 19.64
CA PHE A 124 -2.28 -3.55 20.59
C PHE A 124 -0.92 -4.25 20.77
N ILE A 125 -0.27 -4.61 19.66
CA ILE A 125 1.06 -5.25 19.70
C ILE A 125 2.10 -4.32 20.33
N ALA A 126 2.10 -3.03 19.96
CA ALA A 126 3.03 -2.05 20.52
C ALA A 126 2.86 -1.91 22.04
N GLY A 127 1.61 -1.94 22.54
CA GLY A 127 1.34 -1.95 23.97
C GLY A 127 1.96 -3.14 24.69
N ALA A 128 1.79 -4.35 24.14
CA ALA A 128 2.37 -5.57 24.70
C ALA A 128 3.91 -5.56 24.68
N VAL A 129 4.52 -4.99 23.63
CA VAL A 129 5.97 -4.84 23.53
C VAL A 129 6.49 -3.85 24.58
N LEU A 130 5.83 -2.71 24.77
CA LEU A 130 6.22 -1.73 25.80
C LEU A 130 6.15 -2.31 27.21
N GLU A 131 5.08 -3.06 27.50
CA GLU A 131 4.92 -3.77 28.78
C GLU A 131 6.05 -4.79 29.02
N ALA A 132 6.39 -5.58 27.99
CA ALA A 132 7.48 -6.55 28.08
C ALA A 132 8.87 -5.90 28.27
N LEU A 133 9.05 -4.67 27.78
CA LEU A 133 10.31 -3.92 27.92
C LEU A 133 10.43 -3.19 29.26
N GLY A 134 9.38 -3.18 30.10
CA GLY A 134 9.36 -2.41 31.35
C GLY A 134 9.47 -0.89 31.12
N ASP A 135 9.19 -0.44 29.90
CA ASP A 135 9.26 0.96 29.50
C ASP A 135 7.89 1.60 29.77
N ASP A 136 7.87 2.76 30.44
CA ASP A 136 6.63 3.44 30.84
C ASP A 136 5.96 4.20 29.68
N GLY A 137 6.37 3.91 28.45
CA GLY A 137 5.76 4.40 27.22
C GLY A 137 6.10 5.86 26.89
N ARG A 138 7.11 6.45 27.55
CA ARG A 138 7.58 7.79 27.22
C ARG A 138 8.41 7.76 25.94
N ILE A 139 7.78 8.08 24.81
CA ILE A 139 8.52 8.41 23.58
C ILE A 139 9.35 9.68 23.87
N PRO A 140 10.70 9.65 23.77
CA PRO A 140 11.51 10.85 23.93
C PRO A 140 11.20 11.81 22.77
N VAL A 141 10.40 12.83 23.05
CA VAL A 141 10.13 13.91 22.08
C VAL A 141 11.40 14.74 21.94
N LYS A 142 12.10 14.58 20.82
CA LYS A 142 13.24 15.44 20.46
C LYS A 142 12.74 16.89 20.38
N LYS A 143 13.10 17.74 21.34
CA LYS A 143 12.77 19.18 21.33
C LYS A 143 13.29 19.78 20.02
N ARG A 144 12.39 20.34 19.20
CA ARG A 144 12.75 21.15 18.03
C ARG A 144 13.51 22.38 18.55
N GLY A 145 14.84 22.40 18.38
CA GLY A 145 15.68 23.51 18.85
C GLY A 145 17.18 23.25 18.96
N SER A 146 17.69 22.02 18.82
CA SER A 146 19.14 21.81 18.78
C SER A 146 19.69 22.23 17.41
N LYS A 147 20.41 23.36 17.36
CA LYS A 147 21.16 23.83 16.17
C LYS A 147 22.01 22.69 15.60
N PRO A 148 22.12 22.54 14.26
CA PRO A 148 23.06 21.59 13.68
C PRO A 148 24.49 22.04 14.00
N MET A 149 25.28 21.13 14.58
CA MET A 149 26.70 21.34 14.84
C MET A 149 27.45 21.27 13.51
N LEU A 150 27.96 22.41 13.04
CA LEU A 150 28.88 22.47 11.90
C LEU A 150 30.23 21.85 12.33
N PRO A 151 30.87 21.03 11.50
CA PRO A 151 32.20 20.51 11.79
C PRO A 151 33.23 21.64 11.72
N GLN A 152 34.00 21.83 12.80
CA GLN A 152 35.09 22.80 12.82
C GLN A 152 36.27 22.31 11.96
N LYS A 153 36.84 23.22 11.15
CA LYS A 153 38.02 23.02 10.30
C LYS A 153 39.32 23.32 11.08
N GLY A 154 40.34 22.49 10.84
CA GLY A 154 41.78 22.70 11.15
C GLY A 154 42.48 21.32 11.22
N ILE A 155 43.12 20.77 10.17
CA ILE A 155 44.48 21.01 9.60
C ILE A 155 45.53 20.97 10.74
N ILE A 156 46.54 20.08 10.78
CA ILE A 156 47.78 20.01 9.95
C ILE A 156 48.51 18.62 10.07
N GLU A 157 48.89 18.05 8.91
CA GLU A 157 50.07 17.22 8.46
C GLU A 157 50.66 16.04 9.29
N SER A 158 50.76 14.77 8.83
CA SER A 158 51.56 14.06 7.76
C SER A 158 52.86 13.39 8.33
N PRO A 159 53.61 12.45 7.67
CA PRO A 159 53.29 11.39 6.68
C PRO A 159 53.88 9.99 7.10
N VAL A 160 53.36 8.87 6.56
CA VAL A 160 54.19 7.65 6.40
C VAL A 160 53.87 6.98 5.06
N GLN A 161 54.87 7.02 4.17
CA GLN A 161 54.94 6.24 2.95
C GLN A 161 55.39 4.81 3.28
N THR A 162 54.75 3.78 2.72
CA THR A 162 55.43 2.54 2.31
C THR A 162 54.66 1.91 1.12
N THR A 163 55.33 1.98 -0.04
CA THR A 163 55.34 1.10 -1.24
C THR A 163 54.87 -0.35 -1.04
N MET A 164 54.30 -1.18 -1.94
CA MET A 164 54.07 -1.34 -3.40
C MET A 164 53.26 -2.69 -3.57
N PRO A 165 53.02 -3.31 -4.74
CA PRO A 165 52.39 -2.86 -6.00
C PRO A 165 51.25 -3.80 -6.50
N GLY A 166 50.41 -3.28 -7.41
CA GLY A 166 49.98 -4.01 -8.62
C GLY A 166 48.78 -4.98 -8.56
N LEU A 167 47.61 -4.52 -9.03
CA LEU A 167 46.70 -5.36 -9.84
C LEU A 167 45.92 -4.45 -10.81
N ARG A 168 46.32 -4.55 -12.08
CA ARG A 168 45.90 -3.72 -13.21
C ARG A 168 44.59 -4.26 -13.78
N LEU A 169 43.52 -3.44 -13.75
CA LEU A 169 42.31 -3.67 -14.55
C LEU A 169 42.66 -3.62 -16.04
N LYS A 170 42.44 -4.72 -16.77
CA LYS A 170 42.40 -4.69 -18.25
C LYS A 170 40.98 -4.31 -18.71
N ARG A 171 40.87 -3.09 -19.25
CA ARG A 171 39.84 -2.72 -20.23
C ARG A 171 39.98 -3.64 -21.45
N ASN A 172 38.88 -4.18 -21.96
CA ASN A 172 38.85 -4.71 -23.32
C ASN A 172 37.75 -3.98 -24.10
N GLN A 173 38.19 -3.20 -25.10
CA GLN A 173 37.33 -2.53 -26.06
C GLN A 173 37.00 -3.50 -27.21
N GLY A 174 35.74 -3.49 -27.60
CA GLY A 174 35.24 -3.55 -28.98
C GLY A 174 35.79 -4.59 -29.97
N LYS A 175 34.89 -5.49 -30.41
CA LYS A 175 34.72 -5.78 -31.85
C LYS A 175 33.25 -5.87 -32.22
N GLN A 176 32.85 -4.95 -33.09
CA GLN A 176 31.62 -4.92 -33.88
C GLN A 176 31.64 -5.95 -35.03
N LYS A 177 30.45 -6.08 -35.65
CA LYS A 177 30.09 -6.69 -36.96
C LYS A 177 29.64 -8.16 -36.84
N VAL A 178 28.52 -8.62 -37.41
CA VAL A 178 27.88 -8.27 -38.69
C VAL A 178 26.36 -8.51 -38.62
N LYS A 179 25.58 -7.59 -39.23
CA LYS A 179 24.15 -7.71 -39.60
C LYS A 179 23.93 -8.83 -40.61
N ARG A 180 22.78 -9.52 -40.57
CA ARG A 180 22.01 -9.85 -41.79
C ARG A 180 20.55 -10.17 -41.47
N SER A 181 19.65 -9.31 -41.92
CA SER A 181 18.23 -9.57 -42.08
C SER A 181 17.91 -9.92 -43.53
N ASN A 182 16.86 -10.71 -43.69
CA ASN A 182 15.87 -10.77 -44.78
C ASN A 182 16.05 -11.67 -46.03
N ARG A 183 14.95 -12.44 -46.22
CA ARG A 183 14.22 -12.86 -47.43
C ARG A 183 14.75 -13.98 -48.32
N LYS A 184 13.91 -15.02 -48.46
CA LYS A 184 13.29 -15.54 -49.71
C LYS A 184 12.16 -16.48 -49.29
N VAL A 185 10.89 -16.24 -49.64
CA VAL A 185 10.21 -16.54 -50.92
C VAL A 185 10.31 -18.03 -51.27
N GLY A 186 9.15 -18.69 -51.26
CA GLY A 186 8.88 -20.08 -51.58
C GLY A 186 7.47 -20.41 -51.11
#